data_AF-A0A956Z5J1-F1
#
_entry.id   AF-A0A956Z5J1-F1
#
_cell.length_a   1.000
_cell.length_b   1.000
_cell.length_c   1.000
_cell.angle_alpha   90.00
_cell.angle_beta   90.00
_cell.angle_gamma   90.00
#
_symmetry.space_group_name_H-M   'P 1'
#
loop_
_entity.id
_entity.type
_entity.pdbx_description
1 polymer ?
#
loop_
_entity_poly.entity_id
_entity_poly.type
_entity_poly.pdbx_seq_one_letter_code
_entity_poly.pdbx_strand_id
1 'polypeptide(L)'
;MSLIALLTDFGTQDAYVGVMKGVMAGICPDAQFVDLTHVIEPQNVRQGAFVLMTAFSYFPKGTVFLVVVDPGVGSQRRAIAARAGDYYFIAPDNGVLSYVLRRYPYAVVNELTSAA
;
A
#
# COMPACT_ATOMS: atom_id res chain seq x y z
N MET A 1 -4.21 15.31 10.19
CA MET A 1 -4.78 13.97 10.33
C MET A 1 -4.47 13.19 9.07
N SER A 2 -3.77 12.07 9.16
CA SER A 2 -3.31 11.30 8.00
C SER A 2 -4.18 10.06 7.82
N LEU A 3 -4.72 9.85 6.62
CA LEU A 3 -5.50 8.66 6.29
C LEU A 3 -4.61 7.64 5.59
N ILE A 4 -4.59 6.42 6.14
CA ILE A 4 -3.85 5.29 5.59
C ILE A 4 -4.86 4.24 5.11
N ALA A 5 -4.90 4.02 3.80
CA ALA A 5 -5.73 3.00 3.18
C ALA A 5 -4.93 1.71 2.97
N LEU A 6 -5.48 0.57 3.38
CA LEU A 6 -4.78 -0.72 3.37
C LEU A 6 -5.33 -1.66 2.30
N LEU A 7 -4.47 -2.21 1.45
CA LEU A 7 -4.79 -3.28 0.51
C LEU A 7 -3.79 -4.42 0.67
N THR A 8 -4.25 -5.62 1.04
CA THR A 8 -3.36 -6.78 1.22
C THR A 8 -3.96 -8.10 0.74
N ASP A 9 -3.14 -9.14 0.68
CA ASP A 9 -3.51 -10.55 0.45
C ASP A 9 -3.42 -11.42 1.72
N PHE A 10 -3.46 -10.79 2.91
CA PHE A 10 -3.27 -11.47 4.20
C PHE A 10 -4.50 -12.24 4.69
N GLY A 11 -5.66 -12.03 4.08
CA GLY A 11 -6.93 -12.48 4.63
C GLY A 11 -7.34 -11.68 5.88
N THR A 12 -8.44 -12.12 6.49
CA THR A 12 -9.04 -11.47 7.67
C THR A 12 -9.16 -12.42 8.87
N GLN A 13 -8.62 -13.64 8.76
CA GLN A 13 -8.74 -14.66 9.81
C GLN A 13 -7.61 -14.55 10.84
N ASP A 14 -6.45 -14.09 10.39
CA ASP A 14 -5.19 -14.04 11.10
C ASP A 14 -4.95 -12.67 11.76
N ALA A 15 -3.98 -12.60 12.66
CA ALA A 15 -3.65 -11.37 13.38
C ALA A 15 -2.85 -10.32 12.55
N TYR A 16 -2.39 -10.65 11.34
CA TYR A 16 -1.42 -9.83 10.61
C TYR A 16 -1.86 -8.38 10.39
N VAL A 17 -3.10 -8.16 9.95
CA VAL A 17 -3.66 -6.81 9.75
C VAL A 17 -3.73 -6.04 11.07
N GLY A 18 -4.15 -6.72 12.15
CA GLY A 18 -4.24 -6.14 13.48
C GLY A 18 -2.87 -5.71 14.03
N VAL A 19 -1.86 -6.59 13.92
CA VAL A 19 -0.48 -6.28 14.32
C VAL A 19 0.07 -5.12 13.50
N MET A 20 -0.14 -5.11 12.18
CA MET A 20 0.31 -4.03 11.30
C MET A 20 -0.27 -2.68 11.74
N LYS A 21 -1.59 -2.62 11.98
CA LYS A 21 -2.26 -1.40 12.48
C LYS A 21 -1.76 -1.00 13.87
N GLY A 22 -1.55 -1.97 14.77
CA GLY A 22 -1.04 -1.70 16.12
C GLY A 22 0.35 -1.06 16.10
N VAL A 23 1.26 -1.59 15.28
CA VAL A 23 2.60 -0.99 15.09
C VAL A 23 2.49 0.41 14.49
N MET A 24 1.68 0.59 13.45
CA MET A 24 1.48 1.91 12.83
C MET A 24 0.89 2.93 13.82
N ALA A 25 -0.06 2.51 14.67
CA ALA A 25 -0.64 3.38 15.71
C ALA A 25 0.39 3.79 16.78
N GLY A 26 1.37 2.93 17.09
CA GLY A 26 2.49 3.29 17.96
C GLY A 26 3.44 4.33 17.36
N ILE A 27 3.58 4.34 16.03
CA ILE A 27 4.45 5.28 15.30
C ILE A 27 3.72 6.60 15.00
N CYS A 28 2.45 6.54 14.58
CA CYS A 28 1.62 7.68 14.24
C CYS A 28 0.23 7.54 14.90
N PRO A 29 0.09 7.97 16.16
CA PRO A 29 -1.16 7.79 16.92
C PRO A 29 -2.40 8.46 16.31
N ASP A 30 -2.21 9.55 15.56
CA ASP A 30 -3.29 10.30 14.91
C ASP A 30 -3.64 9.76 13.51
N ALA A 31 -3.03 8.67 13.08
CA ALA A 31 -3.35 8.03 11.81
C ALA A 31 -4.72 7.36 11.87
N GLN A 32 -5.53 7.59 10.84
CA GLN A 32 -6.78 6.85 10.63
C GLN A 32 -6.54 5.75 9.60
N PHE A 33 -7.10 4.57 9.84
CA PHE A 33 -6.97 3.43 8.94
C PHE A 33 -8.29 3.13 8.25
N VAL A 34 -8.24 2.88 6.94
CA VAL A 34 -9.36 2.36 6.16
C VAL A 34 -8.89 1.10 5.45
N ASP A 35 -9.59 -0.01 5.67
CA ASP A 35 -9.32 -1.25 4.96
C ASP A 35 -10.00 -1.19 3.60
N LEU A 36 -9.21 -1.14 2.53
CA LEU A 36 -9.73 -1.24 1.17
C LEU A 36 -10.15 -2.68 0.90
N THR A 37 -9.25 -3.62 1.19
CA THR A 37 -9.50 -5.06 1.23
C THR A 37 -8.26 -5.80 1.73
N HIS A 38 -8.46 -6.93 2.39
CA HIS A 38 -7.38 -7.86 2.75
C HIS A 38 -7.54 -9.22 2.06
N VAL A 39 -8.48 -9.32 1.13
CA VAL A 39 -8.86 -10.58 0.46
C VAL A 39 -8.46 -10.58 -1.01
N ILE A 40 -7.37 -9.91 -1.36
CA ILE A 40 -6.69 -10.17 -2.63
C ILE A 40 -6.25 -11.64 -2.61
N GLU A 41 -6.43 -12.34 -3.73
CA GLU A 41 -5.94 -13.71 -3.87
C GLU A 41 -4.44 -13.75 -3.56
N PRO A 42 -3.97 -14.76 -2.80
CA PRO A 42 -2.57 -14.82 -2.39
C PRO A 42 -1.62 -14.58 -3.56
N GLN A 43 -0.76 -13.57 -3.40
CA GLN A 43 0.29 -13.19 -4.35
C GLN A 43 -0.21 -12.69 -5.71
N ASN A 44 -1.51 -12.42 -5.87
CA ASN A 44 -2.09 -11.94 -7.13
C ASN A 44 -1.85 -10.44 -7.33
N VAL A 45 -0.62 -10.10 -7.73
CA VAL A 45 -0.15 -8.73 -7.96
C VAL A 45 -1.05 -7.96 -8.93
N ARG A 46 -1.56 -8.61 -9.98
CA ARG A 46 -2.41 -7.95 -10.98
C ARG A 46 -3.78 -7.60 -10.41
N GLN A 47 -4.37 -8.49 -9.60
CA GLN A 47 -5.62 -8.19 -8.91
C GLN A 47 -5.43 -7.03 -7.94
N GLY A 48 -4.35 -7.02 -7.15
CA GLY A 48 -4.01 -5.90 -6.27
C GLY A 48 -3.87 -4.58 -7.03
N ALA A 49 -3.15 -4.58 -8.15
CA ALA A 49 -2.98 -3.40 -9.01
C ALA A 49 -4.31 -2.89 -9.60
N PHE A 50 -5.18 -3.81 -10.02
CA PHE A 50 -6.49 -3.49 -10.56
C PHE A 50 -7.40 -2.87 -9.50
N VAL A 51 -7.54 -3.54 -8.35
CA VAL A 51 -8.38 -3.06 -7.23
C VAL A 51 -7.92 -1.69 -6.76
N LEU A 52 -6.61 -1.50 -6.56
CA LEU A 52 -6.04 -0.21 -6.19
C LEU A 52 -6.41 0.88 -7.20
N MET A 53 -6.18 0.64 -8.50
CA MET A 53 -6.46 1.60 -9.57
C MET A 53 -7.94 2.00 -9.66
N THR A 54 -8.85 1.07 -9.36
CA THR A 54 -10.29 1.34 -9.38
C THR A 54 -10.79 2.11 -8.16
N ALA A 55 -10.06 2.09 -7.04
CA ALA A 55 -10.58 2.60 -5.78
C ALA A 55 -9.88 3.87 -5.28
N PHE A 56 -8.59 4.06 -5.57
CA PHE A 56 -7.78 5.08 -4.88
C PHE A 56 -8.33 6.51 -5.06
N SER A 57 -8.90 6.83 -6.22
CA SER A 57 -9.37 8.19 -6.54
C SER A 57 -10.63 8.61 -5.77
N TYR A 58 -11.31 7.68 -5.08
CA TYR A 58 -12.43 8.00 -4.19
C TYR A 58 -12.00 8.48 -2.80
N PHE A 59 -10.72 8.32 -2.47
CA PHE A 59 -10.19 8.76 -1.18
C PHE A 59 -9.84 10.25 -1.20
N PRO A 60 -9.85 10.91 -0.03
CA PRO A 60 -9.35 12.27 0.10
C PRO A 60 -7.93 12.43 -0.45
N LYS A 61 -7.64 13.62 -0.97
CA LYS A 61 -6.28 13.99 -1.33
C LYS A 61 -5.36 13.88 -0.11
N GLY A 62 -4.13 13.44 -0.34
CA GLY A 62 -3.13 13.21 0.71
C GLY A 62 -3.19 11.82 1.35
N THR A 63 -4.15 10.96 0.99
CA THR A 63 -4.19 9.57 1.48
C THR A 63 -2.92 8.80 1.11
N VAL A 64 -2.43 8.02 2.07
CA VAL A 64 -1.34 7.05 1.89
C VAL A 64 -1.97 5.67 1.66
N PHE A 65 -1.71 5.07 0.51
CA PHE A 65 -2.11 3.70 0.20
C PHE A 65 -0.96 2.75 0.53
N LEU A 66 -1.11 1.95 1.59
CA LEU A 66 -0.19 0.87 1.92
C LEU A 66 -0.69 -0.42 1.26
N VAL A 67 0.07 -0.91 0.30
CA VAL A 67 -0.30 -2.03 -0.56
C VAL A 67 0.70 -3.16 -0.37
N VAL A 68 0.25 -4.27 0.22
CA VAL A 68 1.09 -5.44 0.48
C VAL A 68 0.47 -6.67 -0.15
N VAL A 69 0.82 -6.91 -1.42
CA VAL A 69 0.49 -8.13 -2.17
C VAL A 69 1.81 -8.66 -2.71
N ASP A 70 2.40 -9.63 -2.00
CA ASP A 70 3.82 -9.92 -2.14
C ASP A 70 4.14 -11.42 -2.03
N PRO A 71 4.55 -12.08 -3.13
CA PRO A 71 5.11 -13.44 -3.07
C PRO A 71 6.50 -13.54 -2.41
N GLY A 72 7.20 -12.41 -2.22
CA GLY A 72 8.59 -12.33 -1.80
C GLY A 72 8.80 -11.70 -0.42
N VAL A 73 7.81 -11.75 0.48
CA VAL A 73 7.95 -11.26 1.86
C VAL A 73 9.19 -11.90 2.53
N GLY A 74 10.03 -11.08 3.18
CA GLY A 74 11.25 -11.53 3.85
C GLY A 74 12.46 -11.76 2.94
N SER A 75 12.36 -11.45 1.65
CA SER A 75 13.49 -11.50 0.70
C SER A 75 14.18 -10.14 0.55
N GLN A 76 15.18 -10.04 -0.34
CA GLN A 76 15.85 -8.76 -0.71
C GLN A 76 14.97 -7.81 -1.53
N ARG A 77 13.66 -7.92 -1.40
CA ARG A 77 12.75 -7.13 -2.20
C ARG A 77 12.74 -5.67 -1.76
N ARG A 78 12.88 -4.79 -2.75
CA ARG A 78 12.80 -3.35 -2.58
C ARG A 78 11.38 -2.94 -2.21
N ALA A 79 11.22 -2.27 -1.09
CA ALA A 79 10.04 -1.47 -0.79
C ALA A 79 10.19 -0.11 -1.48
N ILE A 80 9.12 0.40 -2.08
CA ILE A 80 9.09 1.68 -2.76
C ILE A 80 8.00 2.57 -2.19
N ALA A 81 8.28 3.87 -2.16
CA ALA A 81 7.30 4.92 -1.93
C ALA A 81 7.14 5.76 -3.20
N ALA A 82 5.91 5.94 -3.65
CA ALA A 82 5.58 6.74 -4.82
C ALA A 82 4.62 7.88 -4.45
N ARG A 83 4.88 9.07 -5.00
CA ARG A 83 3.92 10.17 -5.03
C ARG A 83 3.37 10.28 -6.45
N ALA A 84 2.06 10.10 -6.61
CA ALA A 84 1.38 10.20 -7.89
C ALA A 84 0.14 11.10 -7.76
N GLY A 85 0.22 12.30 -8.35
CA GLY A 85 -0.76 13.36 -8.13
C GLY A 85 -0.78 13.81 -6.67
N ASP A 86 -1.98 13.81 -6.09
CA ASP A 86 -2.23 14.20 -4.70
C ASP A 86 -2.17 13.01 -3.72
N TYR A 87 -1.75 11.83 -4.17
CA TYR A 87 -1.76 10.59 -3.39
C TYR A 87 -0.36 10.03 -3.18
N TYR A 88 -0.20 9.27 -2.10
CA TYR A 88 1.03 8.57 -1.75
C TYR A 88 0.77 7.07 -1.76
N PHE A 89 1.74 6.30 -2.22
CA PHE A 89 1.66 4.84 -2.31
C PHE A 89 2.91 4.24 -1.72
N ILE A 90 2.74 3.26 -0.83
CA ILE A 90 3.82 2.44 -0.29
C ILE A 90 3.52 1.02 -0.71
N ALA A 91 4.47 0.40 -1.41
CA ALA A 91 4.27 -0.94 -1.93
C ALA A 91 5.61 -1.63 -2.16
N PRO A 92 5.62 -2.96 -2.25
CA PRO A 92 6.81 -3.67 -2.65
C PRO A 92 6.97 -3.57 -4.20
N ASP A 93 8.20 -3.51 -4.70
CA ASP A 93 8.49 -3.31 -6.14
C ASP A 93 8.32 -4.58 -7.00
N ASN A 94 7.08 -4.98 -7.29
CA ASN A 94 6.72 -6.05 -8.26
C ASN A 94 5.75 -5.60 -9.35
N GLY A 95 5.56 -4.29 -9.49
CA GLY A 95 4.58 -3.75 -10.41
C GLY A 95 3.15 -3.68 -9.90
N VAL A 96 2.86 -3.92 -8.60
CA VAL A 96 1.51 -3.68 -8.03
C VAL A 96 1.04 -2.23 -8.22
N LEU A 97 1.98 -1.27 -8.34
CA LEU A 97 1.66 0.14 -8.61
C LEU A 97 1.53 0.48 -10.10
N SER A 98 1.82 -0.45 -11.01
CA SER A 98 1.94 -0.14 -12.46
C SER A 98 0.72 0.54 -13.05
N TYR A 99 -0.48 0.14 -12.62
CA TYR A 99 -1.74 0.66 -13.18
C TYR A 99 -2.00 2.10 -12.73
N VAL A 100 -1.69 2.42 -11.48
CA VAL A 100 -1.80 3.79 -10.96
C VAL A 100 -0.73 4.68 -11.60
N LEU A 101 0.53 4.23 -11.63
CA LEU A 101 1.64 5.03 -12.16
C LEU A 101 1.48 5.32 -13.66
N ARG A 102 0.86 4.41 -14.44
CA ARG A 102 0.52 4.68 -15.84
C ARG A 102 -0.41 5.89 -16.02
N ARG A 103 -1.25 6.23 -15.03
CA ARG A 103 -2.10 7.43 -15.05
C ARG A 103 -1.36 8.71 -14.67
N TYR A 104 -0.17 8.62 -14.09
CA TYR A 104 0.61 9.75 -13.57
C TYR A 104 2.03 9.74 -14.12
N PRO A 105 2.26 10.32 -15.31
CA PRO A 105 3.58 10.28 -15.97
C PRO A 105 4.68 11.04 -15.20
N TYR A 106 4.30 11.90 -14.25
CA TYR A 106 5.21 12.68 -13.41
C TYR A 106 5.29 12.15 -11.97
N ALA A 107 4.94 10.88 -11.75
CA ALA A 107 5.06 10.28 -10.43
C ALA A 107 6.54 10.21 -9.99
N VAL A 108 6.79 10.58 -8.74
CA VAL A 108 8.12 10.44 -8.12
C VAL A 108 8.13 9.13 -7.35
N VAL A 109 9.09 8.26 -7.64
CA VAL A 109 9.23 6.95 -6.98
C VAL A 109 10.60 6.87 -6.34
N ASN A 110 10.65 6.50 -5.06
CA ASN A 110 11.87 6.32 -4.29
C ASN A 110 11.88 4.92 -3.68
N GLU A 111 13.06 4.32 -3.61
CA GLU A 111 13.30 3.13 -2.80
C GLU A 111 13.37 3.50 -1.31
N LEU A 112 12.78 2.67 -0.45
CA LEU A 112 12.82 2.84 1.00
C LEU A 112 14.05 2.11 1.58
N THR A 113 15.16 2.82 1.74
CA THR A 113 16.44 2.24 2.21
C THR A 113 16.89 2.73 3.59
N SER A 114 16.24 3.75 4.15
CA SER A 114 16.61 4.25 5.48
C SER A 114 16.36 3.17 6.52
N ALA A 115 17.41 2.73 7.21
CA ALA A 115 17.27 1.99 8.45
C ALA A 115 16.73 2.95 9.52
N ALA A 116 15.67 2.56 10.21
CA ALA A 116 15.17 3.26 11.40
C ALA A 116 16.11 3.03 12.59
#